data_AF-A0AAX4IYH6-F1
#
_entry.id   AF-A0AAX4IYH6-F1
#
_cell.length_a   1.000
_cell.length_b   1.000
_cell.length_c   1.000
_cell.angle_alpha   90.00
_cell.angle_beta   90.00
_cell.angle_gamma   90.00
#
_symmetry.space_group_name_H-M   'P 1'
#
loop_
_entity.id
_entity.type
_entity.pdbx_description
1 polymer ?
#
loop_
_entity_poly.entity_id
_entity_poly.type
_entity_poly.pdbx_seq_one_letter_code
_entity_poly.pdbx_strand_id
1 'polypeptide(L)'
;MPAPAQMPQYLYKIVPEAPPSPLPAEYPLSDLDRNDGFIHLSTAEQVLGTADRFFSASASLWLLKLPYAALEAQIRWDDLPSGAGCFPHLYGRNFGAADVEDARGFVRGDEGRAWSEVLGGDAWLS
;
A
#
# COMPACT_ATOMS: atom_id res chain seq x y z
N MET A 1 0.52 7.87 18.12
CA MET A 1 -0.67 7.06 18.43
C MET A 1 -0.21 5.61 18.56
N PRO A 2 -0.87 4.73 19.33
CA PRO A 2 -0.51 3.32 19.29
C PRO A 2 -1.00 2.68 17.98
N ALA A 3 -0.45 1.51 17.65
CA ALA A 3 -0.93 0.64 16.58
C ALA A 3 -2.47 0.52 16.57
N PRO A 4 -3.11 0.20 15.42
CA PRO A 4 -4.57 0.18 15.34
C PRO A 4 -5.19 -0.75 16.38
N ALA A 5 -6.36 -0.38 16.90
CA ALA A 5 -7.04 -1.13 17.96
C ALA A 5 -7.41 -2.56 17.53
N GLN A 6 -7.57 -2.77 16.22
CA GLN A 6 -7.73 -4.07 15.59
C GLN A 6 -6.69 -4.19 14.47
N MET A 7 -6.00 -5.32 14.42
CA MET A 7 -5.06 -5.59 13.33
C MET A 7 -5.83 -5.83 12.03
N PRO A 8 -5.37 -5.26 10.90
CA PRO A 8 -6.05 -5.46 9.63
C PRO A 8 -5.87 -6.90 9.15
N GLN A 9 -6.80 -7.38 8.33
CA GLN A 9 -6.63 -8.66 7.63
C GLN A 9 -5.58 -8.53 6.52
N TYR A 10 -5.54 -7.37 5.85
CA TYR A 10 -4.68 -7.09 4.72
C TYR A 10 -3.95 -5.76 4.84
N LEU A 11 -2.75 -5.74 4.28
CA LEU A 11 -1.99 -4.54 3.99
C LEU A 11 -1.89 -4.34 2.48
N TYR A 12 -1.69 -3.11 2.07
CA TYR A 12 -1.68 -2.73 0.67
C TYR A 12 -0.40 -1.99 0.30
N LYS A 13 0.22 -2.40 -0.80
CA LYS A 13 1.27 -1.62 -1.47
C LYS A 13 0.67 -0.92 -2.69
N ILE A 14 0.82 0.40 -2.74
CA ILE A 14 0.40 1.23 -3.89
C ILE A 14 1.59 1.41 -4.81
N VAL A 15 1.41 1.16 -6.10
CA VAL A 15 2.41 1.39 -7.15
C VAL A 15 1.77 2.10 -8.35
N PRO A 16 2.52 2.98 -9.07
CA PRO A 16 1.93 3.79 -10.14
C PRO A 16 1.74 2.99 -11.46
N GLU A 17 2.40 1.85 -11.58
CA GLU A 17 2.44 1.03 -12.79
C GLU A 17 2.02 -0.41 -12.50
N ALA A 18 1.67 -1.14 -13.56
CA ALA A 18 1.34 -2.55 -13.43
C ALA A 18 2.53 -3.34 -12.87
N PRO A 19 2.31 -4.22 -11.88
CA PRO A 19 3.37 -5.05 -11.36
C PRO A 19 3.88 -6.03 -12.44
N PRO A 20 5.13 -6.51 -12.36
CA PRO A 20 5.63 -7.51 -13.27
C PRO A 20 4.75 -8.77 -13.28
N SER A 21 4.60 -9.39 -14.45
CA SER A 21 3.88 -10.65 -14.62
C SER A 21 4.79 -11.71 -15.24
N PRO A 22 5.07 -12.82 -14.54
CA PRO A 22 4.62 -13.14 -13.18
C PRO A 22 5.23 -12.20 -12.13
N LEU A 23 4.60 -12.12 -10.96
CA LEU A 23 5.21 -11.42 -9.82
C LEU A 23 6.57 -12.06 -9.48
N PRO A 24 7.60 -11.25 -9.20
CA PRO A 24 8.91 -11.77 -8.86
C PRO A 24 8.95 -12.30 -7.42
N ALA A 25 9.95 -13.13 -7.12
CA ALA A 25 10.19 -13.62 -5.76
C ALA A 25 10.48 -12.48 -4.76
N GLU A 26 11.05 -11.37 -5.24
CA GLU A 26 11.21 -10.13 -4.49
C GLU A 26 10.71 -8.98 -5.35
N TYR A 27 9.78 -8.20 -4.81
CA TYR A 27 9.19 -7.07 -5.53
C TYR A 27 10.19 -5.90 -5.62
N PRO A 28 10.31 -5.22 -6.78
CA PRO A 28 11.17 -4.06 -6.90
C PRO A 28 10.78 -2.96 -5.91
N LEU A 29 11.72 -2.56 -5.06
CA LEU A 29 11.51 -1.46 -4.13
C LEU A 29 11.26 -0.14 -4.88
N SER A 30 10.46 0.76 -4.32
CA SER A 30 10.43 2.14 -4.80
C SER A 30 11.70 2.89 -4.37
N ASP A 31 11.98 4.04 -4.99
CA ASP A 31 13.07 4.92 -4.53
C ASP A 31 12.86 5.35 -3.07
N LEU A 32 11.60 5.59 -2.68
CA LEU A 32 11.26 5.96 -1.31
C LEU A 32 11.57 4.82 -0.32
N ASP A 33 11.16 3.59 -0.63
CA ASP A 33 11.44 2.44 0.23
C ASP A 33 12.95 2.18 0.37
N ARG A 34 13.73 2.37 -0.71
CA ARG A 34 15.20 2.26 -0.65
C ARG A 34 15.82 3.33 0.24
N ASN A 35 15.35 4.57 0.13
CA ASN A 35 15.91 5.69 0.88
C ASN A 35 15.59 5.60 2.37
N ASP A 36 14.38 5.15 2.71
CA ASP A 36 13.92 5.08 4.10
C ASP A 36 14.32 3.76 4.79
N GLY A 37 14.68 2.73 4.01
CA GLY A 37 15.18 1.45 4.51
C GLY A 37 14.09 0.48 4.99
N PHE A 38 12.83 0.74 4.61
CA PHE A 38 11.67 -0.10 4.88
C PHE A 38 10.63 0.06 3.78
N ILE A 39 9.70 -0.87 3.70
CA ILE A 39 8.64 -0.84 2.67
C ILE A 39 7.39 -0.19 3.24
N HIS A 40 6.96 0.88 2.59
CA HIS A 40 5.73 1.59 2.91
C HIS A 40 4.52 0.77 2.50
N LEU A 41 3.68 0.42 3.47
CA LEU A 41 2.39 -0.21 3.27
C LEU A 41 1.29 0.71 3.81
N SER A 42 0.04 0.39 3.51
CA SER A 42 -1.13 1.09 4.00
C SER A 42 -2.21 0.08 4.41
N THR A 43 -3.00 0.41 5.43
CA THR A 43 -4.27 -0.28 5.67
C THR A 43 -5.29 0.12 4.60
N ALA A 44 -6.39 -0.64 4.49
CA ALA A 44 -7.49 -0.30 3.58
C ALA A 44 -7.97 1.15 3.76
N GLU A 45 -8.15 1.58 5.01
CA GLU A 45 -8.60 2.94 5.37
C GLU A 45 -7.57 4.03 4.97
N GLN A 46 -6.28 3.67 4.93
CA GLN A 46 -5.20 4.59 4.58
C GLN A 46 -4.98 4.72 3.07
N VAL A 47 -5.35 3.70 2.28
CA VAL A 47 -5.09 3.67 0.83
C VAL A 47 -5.61 4.93 0.14
N LEU A 48 -6.83 5.38 0.46
CA LEU A 48 -7.45 6.53 -0.19
C LEU A 48 -6.62 7.80 0.00
N GLY A 49 -6.26 8.11 1.25
CA GLY A 49 -5.48 9.30 1.58
C GLY A 49 -4.04 9.23 1.04
N THR A 50 -3.42 8.04 1.05
CA THR A 50 -2.10 7.83 0.46
C THR A 50 -2.14 8.02 -1.06
N ALA A 51 -3.15 7.47 -1.73
CA ALA A 51 -3.34 7.60 -3.18
C ALA A 51 -3.53 9.07 -3.59
N ASP A 52 -4.40 9.80 -2.89
CA ASP A 52 -4.63 11.23 -3.14
C ASP A 52 -3.37 12.06 -2.93
N ARG A 53 -2.59 11.77 -1.88
CA ARG A 53 -1.42 12.58 -1.52
C ARG A 53 -0.21 12.33 -2.42
N PHE A 54 0.08 11.07 -2.73
CA PHE A 54 1.35 10.68 -3.37
C PHE A 54 1.18 10.30 -4.84
N PHE A 55 -0.04 9.98 -5.29
CA PHE A 55 -0.29 9.47 -6.64
C PHE A 55 -1.25 10.37 -7.44
N SER A 56 -1.48 11.62 -7.01
CA SER A 56 -2.34 12.59 -7.71
C SER A 56 -1.90 12.93 -9.14
N ALA A 57 -0.63 12.74 -9.48
CA ALA A 57 -0.12 12.91 -10.84
C ALA A 57 -0.27 11.63 -11.71
N SER A 58 -0.59 10.48 -11.10
CA SER A 58 -0.68 9.20 -11.81
C SER A 58 -2.06 9.04 -12.45
N ALA A 59 -2.10 8.63 -13.73
CA ALA A 59 -3.34 8.35 -14.45
C ALA A 59 -3.90 6.95 -14.13
N SER A 60 -3.02 6.05 -13.70
CA SER A 60 -3.33 4.71 -13.22
C SER A 60 -2.58 4.43 -11.93
N LEU A 61 -3.08 3.50 -11.13
CA LEU A 61 -2.34 2.90 -10.04
C LEU A 61 -2.68 1.42 -9.93
N TRP A 62 -1.82 0.68 -9.26
CA TRP A 62 -2.06 -0.69 -8.88
C TRP A 62 -1.92 -0.85 -7.38
N LEU A 63 -2.76 -1.72 -6.83
CA LEU A 63 -2.76 -2.10 -5.43
C LEU A 63 -2.40 -3.58 -5.35
N LEU A 64 -1.34 -3.88 -4.60
CA LEU A 64 -0.96 -5.24 -4.22
C LEU A 64 -1.53 -5.51 -2.83
N LYS A 65 -2.30 -6.58 -2.68
CA LYS A 65 -2.97 -6.98 -1.43
C LYS A 65 -2.15 -8.08 -0.76
N LEU A 66 -1.67 -7.80 0.45
CA LEU A 66 -0.79 -8.69 1.22
C LEU A 66 -1.48 -9.12 2.53
N PRO A 67 -1.58 -10.43 2.82
CA PRO A 67 -2.13 -10.90 4.09
C PRO A 67 -1.28 -10.42 5.27
N TYR A 68 -1.88 -9.71 6.22
CA TYR A 68 -1.16 -9.15 7.38
C TYR A 68 -0.48 -10.24 8.22
N ALA A 69 -1.19 -11.34 8.46
CA ALA A 69 -0.70 -12.45 9.29
C ALA A 69 0.63 -13.06 8.77
N ALA A 70 0.89 -13.00 7.47
CA ALA A 70 2.13 -13.50 6.89
C ALA A 70 3.34 -12.55 7.12
N LEU A 71 3.07 -11.28 7.40
CA LEU A 71 4.06 -10.22 7.52
C LEU A 71 4.21 -9.68 8.95
N GLU A 72 3.26 -9.97 9.84
CA GLU A 72 3.12 -9.41 11.18
C GLU A 72 4.44 -9.32 11.95
N ALA A 73 5.25 -10.39 11.94
CA ALA A 73 6.52 -10.45 12.67
C ALA A 73 7.59 -9.42 12.19
N GLN A 74 7.39 -8.80 11.03
CA GLN A 74 8.27 -7.77 10.46
C GLN A 74 7.58 -6.41 10.29
N ILE A 75 6.28 -6.31 10.60
CA ILE A 75 5.56 -5.04 10.55
C ILE A 75 5.87 -4.23 11.80
N ARG A 76 6.21 -2.96 11.59
CA ARG A 76 6.20 -1.92 12.63
C ARG A 76 5.17 -0.87 12.27
N TRP A 77 4.51 -0.35 13.29
CA TRP A 77 3.53 0.72 13.15
C TRP A 77 4.17 2.02 13.58
N ASP A 78 4.63 2.81 12.62
CA ASP A 78 5.32 4.07 12.89
C ASP A 78 4.37 5.26 12.75
N ASP A 79 4.47 6.19 13.68
CA ASP A 79 3.70 7.43 13.65
C ASP A 79 4.14 8.33 12.50
N LEU A 80 3.16 8.90 11.79
CA LEU A 80 3.48 10.01 10.90
C LEU A 80 3.96 11.22 11.70
N PRO A 81 5.00 11.93 11.23
CA PRO A 81 5.45 13.19 11.85
C PRO A 81 4.35 14.25 11.97
N SER A 82 3.33 14.18 11.10
CA SER A 82 2.17 15.07 11.10
C SER A 82 1.10 14.73 12.13
N GLY A 83 1.20 13.60 12.84
CA GLY A 83 0.20 13.14 13.80
C GLY A 83 -1.05 12.51 13.17
N ALA A 84 -1.09 12.34 11.85
CA ALA A 84 -2.24 11.83 11.10
C ALA A 84 -2.47 10.31 11.19
N GLY A 85 -1.81 9.61 12.12
CA GLY A 85 -1.96 8.17 12.36
C GLY A 85 -0.65 7.38 12.22
N CYS A 86 -0.74 6.07 12.47
CA CYS A 86 0.39 5.14 12.34
C CYS A 86 0.30 4.36 11.03
N PHE A 87 1.41 4.24 10.31
CA PHE A 87 1.47 3.48 9.07
C PHE A 87 2.23 2.17 9.28
N PRO A 88 1.79 1.08 8.63
CA PRO A 88 2.50 -0.18 8.66
C PRO A 88 3.70 -0.12 7.72
N HIS A 89 4.87 -0.40 8.27
CA HIS A 89 6.12 -0.48 7.53
C HIS A 89 6.72 -1.88 7.69
N LEU A 90 7.11 -2.49 6.58
CA LEU A 90 7.77 -3.79 6.57
C LEU A 90 9.29 -3.63 6.64
N TYR A 91 9.89 -4.15 7.71
CA TYR A 91 11.31 -4.04 8.00
C TYR A 91 12.07 -5.35 7.82
N GLY A 92 13.36 -5.26 7.47
CA GLY A 92 14.30 -6.38 7.56
C GLY A 92 14.13 -7.48 6.51
N ARG A 93 13.14 -7.38 5.62
CA ARG A 93 13.00 -8.23 4.43
C ARG A 93 12.19 -7.52 3.34
N ASN A 94 12.25 -8.06 2.13
CA ASN A 94 11.36 -7.70 1.04
C ASN A 94 10.12 -8.61 1.01
N PHE A 95 9.05 -8.15 0.36
CA PHE A 95 7.91 -8.97 -0.02
C PHE A 95 8.08 -9.44 -1.47
N GLY A 96 7.36 -10.48 -1.88
CA GLY A 96 7.28 -10.88 -3.27
C GLY A 96 6.06 -11.72 -3.59
N ALA A 97 6.14 -12.51 -4.66
CA ALA A 97 5.03 -13.32 -5.16
C ALA A 97 4.37 -14.22 -4.09
N ALA A 98 5.14 -14.70 -3.10
CA ALA A 98 4.62 -15.54 -2.03
C ALA A 98 3.81 -14.77 -0.97
N ASP A 99 3.98 -13.45 -0.89
CA ASP A 99 3.33 -12.58 0.11
C ASP A 99 2.15 -11.79 -0.47
N VAL A 100 1.92 -11.85 -1.79
CA VAL A 100 0.83 -11.14 -2.49
C VAL A 100 -0.31 -12.11 -2.78
N GLU A 101 -1.49 -11.82 -2.23
CA GLU A 101 -2.70 -12.60 -2.45
C GLU A 101 -3.41 -12.18 -3.74
N ASP A 102 -3.47 -10.88 -4.01
CA ASP A 102 -4.13 -10.33 -5.20
C ASP A 102 -3.50 -9.00 -5.64
N ALA A 103 -3.66 -8.65 -6.91
CA ALA A 103 -3.19 -7.40 -7.49
C ALA A 103 -4.25 -6.80 -8.41
N ARG A 104 -4.62 -5.55 -8.17
CA ARG A 104 -5.67 -4.87 -8.95
C ARG A 104 -5.20 -3.53 -9.49
N GLY A 105 -5.43 -3.31 -10.78
CA GLY A 105 -5.20 -2.05 -11.47
C GLY A 105 -6.44 -1.17 -11.48
N PHE A 106 -6.22 0.13 -11.30
CA PHE A 106 -7.24 1.17 -11.32
C PHE A 106 -6.81 2.28 -12.28
N VAL A 107 -7.78 2.82 -13.01
CA VAL A 107 -7.58 3.96 -13.91
C VAL A 107 -8.43 5.10 -13.39
N ARG A 108 -7.83 6.29 -13.26
CA ARG A 108 -8.51 7.46 -12.70
C ARG A 108 -9.65 7.94 -13.59
N GLY A 109 -9.48 7.81 -14.90
CA GLY A 109 -10.39 8.35 -15.91
C GLY A 109 -10.14 9.84 -16.08
N ASP A 110 -11.15 10.66 -15.80
CA ASP A 110 -11.16 12.10 -16.04
C ASP A 110 -10.05 12.85 -15.29
N GLU A 111 -9.53 13.90 -15.93
CA GLU A 111 -8.55 14.80 -15.32
C GLU A 111 -9.19 15.57 -14.14
N GLY A 112 -8.54 15.52 -12.98
CA GLY A 112 -8.96 16.24 -11.77
C GLY A 112 -9.78 15.44 -10.75
N ARG A 113 -10.19 14.21 -11.06
CA ARG A 113 -10.85 13.32 -10.07
C ARG A 113 -9.87 12.85 -9.00
N ALA A 114 -10.29 12.81 -7.73
CA ALA A 114 -9.45 12.28 -6.65
C ALA A 114 -9.41 10.74 -6.68
N TRP A 115 -8.31 10.14 -6.23
CA TRP A 115 -8.22 8.69 -6.10
C TRP A 115 -9.17 8.15 -5.03
N SER A 116 -9.44 8.92 -3.98
CA SER A 116 -10.47 8.59 -2.99
C SER A 116 -11.86 8.39 -3.61
N GLU A 117 -12.20 9.11 -4.68
CA GLU A 117 -13.46 8.92 -5.40
C GLU A 117 -13.47 7.70 -6.32
N VAL A 118 -12.30 7.28 -6.79
CA VAL A 118 -12.15 6.11 -7.68
C VAL A 118 -12.14 4.82 -6.86
N LEU A 119 -11.48 4.84 -5.71
CA LEU A 119 -11.27 3.70 -4.83
C LEU A 119 -12.34 3.61 -3.73
N GLY A 120 -13.01 4.73 -3.42
CA GLY A 120 -14.03 4.81 -2.38
C GLY A 120 -15.24 3.94 -2.71
N GLY A 121 -15.43 2.87 -1.93
CA GLY A 121 -16.55 1.94 -2.07
C GLY A 121 -16.23 0.64 -2.81
N ASP A 122 -14.98 0.40 -3.22
CA ASP A 122 -14.59 -0.92 -3.71
C ASP A 122 -14.52 -1.89 -2.52
N ALA A 123 -15.42 -2.86 -2.46
CA ALA A 123 -15.45 -3.90 -1.43
C ALA A 123 -14.15 -4.75 -1.41
N TRP A 124 -13.31 -4.66 -2.44
CA TRP A 124 -11.99 -5.28 -2.45
C TRP A 124 -11.00 -4.61 -1.49
N LEU A 125 -11.19 -3.31 -1.21
CA LEU A 125 -10.48 -2.53 -0.19
C LEU A 125 -11.14 -2.70 1.19
N SER A 126 -11.27 -3.95 1.62
CA SER A 126 -11.71 -4.36 2.95
C SER A 126 -10.67 -5.23 3.62
#